data_AF-A0A4Q7IPT8-F1
#
_entry.id   AF-A0A4Q7IPT8-F1
#
_cell.length_a   1.000
_cell.length_b   1.000
_cell.length_c   1.000
_cell.angle_alpha   90.00
_cell.angle_beta   90.00
_cell.angle_gamma   90.00
#
_symmetry.space_group_name_H-M   'P 1'
#
loop_
_entity.id
_entity.type
_entity.pdbx_description
1 polymer ?
#
loop_
_entity_poly.entity_id
_entity_poly.type
_entity_poly.pdbx_seq_one_letter_code
_entity_poly.pdbx_strand_id
1 'polypeptide(L)'
;MRYQAPALVIFEALSLEEGLYYHHGTPYTGVAIYTKDEVVTNNQVFKQGKAVGEYQFPHIKVRQPCILDSLLDDDESGRYTYQGDVFDGTVFVLEGDYIRKITFCVKGFYEYGTEQYFSDPECYSSLDYQIESMTYFYDWESPEIISHYSAIYDPSKEMLQLYFNDEGEIRIIEFSGGYKSIFEQNSLLPQAALKIDCFSAIAHFIGKTPIKLELSSCDKSTTIEILQAAQHWPISQVFFEEITMSNLETLKEVPITAVTSVRAFRLNALTLEQCLAYRDMHFPHIEILIDNIDD
;
A
#
# COMPACT_ATOMS: atom_id res chain seq x y z
N MET A 1 7.24 13.40 -1.23
CA MET A 1 8.21 12.79 -0.30
C MET A 1 8.15 11.31 -0.63
N ARG A 2 9.23 10.71 -1.18
CA ARG A 2 9.25 9.27 -1.51
C ARG A 2 9.70 8.55 -0.24
N TYR A 3 8.79 7.87 0.46
CA TYR A 3 9.23 6.92 1.48
C TYR A 3 10.08 5.87 0.78
N GLN A 4 11.29 5.69 1.30
CA GLN A 4 12.19 4.68 0.79
C GLN A 4 12.12 3.44 1.68
N ALA A 5 11.95 2.26 1.09
CA ALA A 5 12.14 0.98 1.77
C ALA A 5 13.56 0.47 1.43
N PRO A 6 14.62 0.98 2.08
CA PRO A 6 15.99 0.57 1.76
C PRO A 6 16.23 -0.90 2.13
N ALA A 7 17.25 -1.52 1.57
CA ALA A 7 17.79 -2.76 2.12
C ALA A 7 18.26 -2.53 3.57
N LEU A 8 18.03 -3.51 4.44
CA LEU A 8 18.48 -3.50 5.83
C LEU A 8 19.36 -4.72 6.10
N VAL A 9 20.53 -4.47 6.68
CA VAL A 9 21.49 -5.51 7.08
C VAL A 9 21.98 -5.26 8.50
N ILE A 10 22.50 -6.29 9.15
CA ILE A 10 23.29 -6.07 10.37
C ILE A 10 24.64 -5.44 10.01
N PHE A 11 25.13 -4.53 10.84
CA PHE A 11 26.39 -3.84 10.56
C PHE A 11 27.57 -4.83 10.44
N GLU A 12 27.54 -5.92 11.20
CA GLU A 12 28.53 -6.99 11.21
C GLU A 12 28.68 -7.69 9.87
N ALA A 13 27.68 -7.60 8.97
CA ALA A 13 27.75 -8.15 7.62
C ALA A 13 28.54 -7.27 6.64
N LEU A 14 28.89 -6.03 7.02
CA LEU A 14 29.62 -5.10 6.15
C LEU A 14 31.14 -5.26 6.31
N SER A 15 31.86 -5.38 5.19
CA SER A 15 33.33 -5.29 5.17
C SER A 15 33.78 -3.85 4.92
N LEU A 16 34.88 -3.44 5.57
CA LEU A 16 35.50 -2.12 5.38
C LEU A 16 36.75 -2.26 4.52
N GLU A 17 36.73 -1.67 3.33
CA GLU A 17 37.84 -1.72 2.37
C GLU A 17 38.11 -0.30 1.85
N GLU A 18 39.35 0.16 1.96
CA GLU A 18 39.78 1.51 1.51
C GLU A 18 38.89 2.67 2.02
N GLY A 19 38.27 2.50 3.19
CA GLY A 19 37.38 3.49 3.80
C GLY A 19 35.94 3.48 3.26
N LEU A 20 35.56 2.46 2.50
CA LEU A 20 34.20 2.21 2.01
C LEU A 20 33.66 0.90 2.58
N TYR A 21 32.36 0.89 2.88
CA TYR A 21 31.63 -0.28 3.36
C TYR A 21 31.02 -1.07 2.20
N TYR A 22 31.21 -2.38 2.22
CA TYR A 22 30.73 -3.30 1.19
C TYR A 22 29.83 -4.36 1.80
N HIS A 23 28.83 -4.77 1.04
CA HIS A 23 28.02 -5.96 1.32
C HIS A 23 28.18 -6.93 0.16
N HIS A 24 28.61 -8.16 0.44
CA HIS A 24 28.93 -9.17 -0.59
C HIS A 24 29.78 -8.63 -1.77
N GLY A 25 30.79 -7.80 -1.47
CA GLY A 25 31.72 -7.26 -2.47
C GLY A 25 31.20 -6.06 -3.28
N THR A 26 30.00 -5.54 -3.00
CA THR A 26 29.45 -4.34 -3.65
C THR A 26 29.37 -3.17 -2.67
N PRO A 27 29.74 -1.92 -3.06
CA PRO A 27 29.62 -0.76 -2.18
C PRO A 27 28.18 -0.60 -1.67
N TYR A 28 28.00 -0.64 -0.36
CA TYR A 28 26.68 -0.78 0.23
C TYR A 28 25.84 0.50 0.11
N THR A 29 24.57 0.34 -0.26
CA THR A 29 23.56 1.41 -0.23
C THR A 29 22.31 0.87 0.45
N GLY A 30 21.95 1.44 1.60
CA GLY A 30 20.90 0.92 2.47
C GLY A 30 21.08 1.36 3.91
N VAL A 31 20.53 0.60 4.86
CA VAL A 31 20.61 0.86 6.29
C VAL A 31 21.29 -0.30 7.01
N ALA A 32 22.36 -0.01 7.74
CA ALA A 32 22.97 -0.99 8.64
C ALA A 32 22.44 -0.81 10.07
N ILE A 33 22.06 -1.92 10.70
CA ILE A 33 21.57 -2.00 12.07
C ILE A 33 22.74 -2.38 12.99
N TYR A 34 23.09 -1.49 13.90
CA TYR A 34 24.15 -1.73 14.90
C TYR A 34 23.56 -2.44 16.09
N THR A 35 24.18 -3.55 16.48
CA THR A 35 23.76 -4.30 17.66
C THR A 35 24.87 -4.36 18.70
N LYS A 36 24.47 -4.51 19.96
CA LYS A 36 25.36 -4.86 21.05
C LYS A 36 24.64 -5.88 21.92
N ASP A 37 25.22 -7.08 22.03
CA ASP A 37 24.58 -8.20 22.71
C ASP A 37 23.14 -8.40 22.21
N GLU A 38 22.96 -8.33 20.88
CA GLU A 38 21.69 -8.46 20.16
C GLU A 38 20.62 -7.38 20.47
N VAL A 39 20.97 -6.36 21.24
CA VAL A 39 20.18 -5.15 21.43
C VAL A 39 20.54 -4.14 20.33
N VAL A 40 19.54 -3.61 19.62
CA VAL A 40 19.73 -2.61 18.57
C VAL A 40 20.05 -1.26 19.21
N THR A 41 21.19 -0.68 18.82
CA THR A 41 21.73 0.56 19.41
C THR A 41 21.68 1.75 18.47
N ASN A 42 21.77 1.53 17.15
CA ASN A 42 21.75 2.57 16.13
C ASN A 42 21.36 2.01 14.76
N ASN A 43 20.82 2.87 13.89
CA ASN A 43 20.53 2.57 12.49
C ASN A 43 21.25 3.61 11.63
N GLN A 44 22.12 3.19 10.71
CA GLN A 44 22.98 4.08 9.93
C GLN A 44 22.73 3.90 8.44
N VAL A 45 22.45 5.00 7.75
CA VAL A 45 22.33 5.02 6.29
C VAL A 45 23.72 5.02 5.66
N PHE A 46 23.86 4.20 4.63
CA PHE A 46 25.00 4.17 3.73
C PHE A 46 24.57 4.47 2.29
N LYS A 47 25.43 5.18 1.56
CA LYS A 47 25.29 5.41 0.12
C LYS A 47 26.62 5.18 -0.57
N GLN A 48 26.67 4.21 -1.47
CA GLN A 48 27.88 3.81 -2.20
C GLN A 48 29.07 3.57 -1.24
N GLY A 49 28.80 2.83 -0.16
CA GLY A 49 29.75 2.46 0.88
C GLY A 49 30.11 3.56 1.87
N LYS A 50 29.54 4.77 1.78
CA LYS A 50 29.80 5.85 2.73
C LYS A 50 28.66 6.03 3.71
N ALA A 51 28.96 6.15 4.99
CA ALA A 51 27.99 6.55 6.01
C ALA A 51 27.51 7.99 5.72
N VAL A 52 26.20 8.21 5.70
CA VAL A 52 25.61 9.53 5.35
C VAL A 52 24.71 10.12 6.44
N GLY A 53 24.30 9.33 7.44
CA GLY A 53 23.52 9.81 8.58
C GLY A 53 22.72 8.69 9.25
N GLU A 54 22.12 8.98 10.40
CA GLU A 54 21.25 8.02 11.08
C GLU A 54 19.93 7.83 10.33
N TYR A 55 19.41 6.60 10.31
CA TYR A 55 18.11 6.28 9.74
C TYR A 55 17.03 6.37 10.82
N GLN A 56 16.02 7.19 10.55
CA GLN A 56 14.81 7.26 11.36
C GLN A 56 13.69 6.64 10.55
N PHE A 57 13.03 5.63 11.10
CA PHE A 57 11.89 5.02 10.42
C PHE A 57 10.69 5.99 10.48
N PRO A 58 10.24 6.56 9.35
CA PRO A 58 9.32 7.69 9.37
C PRO A 58 7.84 7.33 9.65
N HIS A 59 7.42 6.11 9.33
CA HIS A 59 6.03 5.64 9.55
C HIS A 59 5.90 4.73 10.77
N ILE A 60 7.03 4.50 11.43
CA ILE A 60 7.19 3.54 12.48
C ILE A 60 7.68 4.31 13.69
N LYS A 61 6.83 4.43 14.70
CA LYS A 61 7.28 4.99 15.98
C LYS A 61 8.05 3.92 16.73
N VAL A 62 9.36 3.86 16.47
CA VAL A 62 10.25 2.89 17.09
C VAL A 62 10.09 2.91 18.61
N ARG A 63 9.74 1.75 19.18
CA ARG A 63 9.49 1.60 20.61
C ARG A 63 10.64 0.87 21.26
N GLN A 64 11.20 1.49 22.29
CA GLN A 64 12.26 0.87 23.08
C GLN A 64 11.67 -0.13 24.07
N PRO A 65 12.35 -1.25 24.35
CA PRO A 65 13.64 -1.65 23.77
C PRO A 65 13.53 -2.15 22.32
N CYS A 66 14.63 -2.01 21.55
CA CYS A 66 14.80 -2.59 20.22
C CYS A 66 15.76 -3.79 20.29
N ILE A 67 15.34 -4.96 19.85
CA ILE A 67 16.11 -6.20 19.94
C ILE A 67 16.07 -6.98 18.64
N LEU A 68 17.07 -7.85 18.43
CA LEU A 68 16.97 -8.93 17.46
C LEU A 68 16.02 -10.01 17.99
N ASP A 69 15.42 -10.77 17.07
CA ASP A 69 14.49 -11.85 17.39
C ASP A 69 15.13 -13.02 18.16
N SER A 70 16.44 -13.21 18.03
CA SER A 70 17.22 -14.19 18.79
C SER A 70 17.18 -14.01 20.32
N LEU A 71 16.85 -12.80 20.81
CA LEU A 71 16.67 -12.54 22.23
C LEU A 71 15.30 -12.95 22.76
N LEU A 72 14.32 -13.18 21.89
CA LEU A 72 12.98 -13.56 22.33
C LEU A 72 13.00 -14.97 22.91
N ASP A 73 12.23 -15.19 23.97
CA ASP A 73 12.05 -16.54 24.49
C ASP A 73 11.18 -17.35 23.50
N ASP A 74 11.49 -18.64 23.35
CA ASP A 74 10.68 -19.56 22.55
C ASP A 74 9.39 -19.89 23.33
N ASP A 75 8.27 -19.26 22.94
CA ASP A 75 6.95 -19.46 23.53
C ASP A 75 5.94 -19.91 22.45
N GLU A 76 5.41 -21.11 22.61
CA GLU A 76 4.36 -21.68 21.75
C GLU A 76 3.02 -20.91 21.83
N SER A 77 2.88 -19.97 22.77
CA SER A 77 1.65 -19.19 22.96
C SER A 77 1.39 -18.15 21.85
N GLY A 78 2.35 -17.93 20.94
CA GLY A 78 2.28 -16.89 19.91
C GLY A 78 2.46 -15.47 20.47
N ARG A 79 2.86 -15.35 21.73
CA ARG A 79 3.15 -14.10 22.41
C ARG A 79 4.66 -13.92 22.55
N TYR A 80 5.15 -12.75 22.17
CA TYR A 80 6.56 -12.41 22.36
C TYR A 80 6.87 -12.13 23.83
N THR A 81 7.85 -12.85 24.37
CA THR A 81 8.43 -12.63 25.70
C THR A 81 9.94 -12.46 25.61
N TYR A 82 10.50 -11.75 26.60
CA TYR A 82 11.93 -11.52 26.75
C TYR A 82 12.28 -11.63 28.23
N GLN A 83 13.20 -12.54 28.58
CA GLN A 83 13.61 -12.80 29.95
C GLN A 83 12.43 -13.23 30.86
N GLY A 84 11.45 -13.94 30.30
CA GLY A 84 10.26 -14.41 31.00
C GLY A 84 9.17 -13.35 31.22
N ASP A 85 9.41 -12.11 30.80
CA ASP A 85 8.44 -11.02 30.83
C ASP A 85 7.83 -10.78 29.45
N VAL A 86 6.60 -10.28 29.45
CA VAL A 86 5.88 -9.90 28.24
C VAL A 86 6.63 -8.78 27.52
N PHE A 87 7.01 -9.03 26.27
CA PHE A 87 7.77 -8.05 25.49
C PHE A 87 6.87 -6.90 25.01
N ASP A 88 7.36 -5.66 25.18
CA ASP A 88 6.72 -4.45 24.66
C ASP A 88 7.82 -3.54 24.11
N GLY A 89 7.98 -3.53 22.79
CA GLY A 89 9.15 -2.97 22.11
C GLY A 89 9.17 -3.27 20.62
N THR A 90 10.35 -3.20 20.02
CA THR A 90 10.57 -3.45 18.58
C THR A 90 11.45 -4.67 18.38
N VAL A 91 11.02 -5.59 17.52
CA VAL A 91 11.77 -6.78 17.14
C VAL A 91 12.25 -6.64 15.70
N PHE A 92 13.53 -6.89 15.48
CA PHE A 92 14.16 -7.01 14.18
C PHE A 92 14.43 -8.49 13.90
N VAL A 93 13.77 -9.06 12.90
CA VAL A 93 13.89 -10.48 12.55
C VAL A 93 14.97 -10.65 11.50
N LEU A 94 15.96 -11.48 11.81
CA LEU A 94 17.08 -11.76 10.91
C LEU A 94 16.81 -12.92 9.96
N GLU A 95 17.34 -12.80 8.74
CA GLU A 95 17.50 -13.91 7.81
C GLU A 95 18.89 -13.84 7.19
N GLY A 96 19.82 -14.61 7.77
CA GLY A 96 21.25 -14.47 7.47
C GLY A 96 21.75 -13.09 7.89
N ASP A 97 22.26 -12.33 6.93
CA ASP A 97 22.85 -11.00 7.15
C ASP A 97 21.82 -9.86 7.04
N TYR A 98 20.57 -10.18 6.66
CA TYR A 98 19.52 -9.21 6.35
C TYR A 98 18.47 -9.13 7.45
N ILE A 99 17.84 -7.96 7.57
CA ILE A 99 16.62 -7.80 8.37
C ILE A 99 15.42 -8.09 7.46
N ARG A 100 14.77 -9.23 7.67
CA ARG A 100 13.60 -9.66 6.90
C ARG A 100 12.31 -9.01 7.39
N LYS A 101 12.24 -8.67 8.68
CA LYS A 101 11.02 -8.13 9.28
C LYS A 101 11.33 -7.19 10.43
N ILE A 102 10.52 -6.15 10.57
CA ILE A 102 10.48 -5.30 11.76
C ILE A 102 9.05 -5.35 12.30
N THR A 103 8.91 -5.78 13.55
CA THR A 103 7.61 -5.95 14.21
C THR A 103 7.55 -5.11 15.48
N PHE A 104 6.44 -4.40 15.64
CA PHE A 104 6.15 -3.67 16.88
C PHE A 104 5.23 -4.50 17.75
N CYS A 105 5.72 -4.85 18.93
CA CYS A 105 4.98 -5.68 19.86
C CYS A 105 4.34 -4.79 20.92
N VAL A 106 3.02 -4.87 21.05
CA VAL A 106 2.28 -4.24 22.17
C VAL A 106 1.77 -5.36 23.07
N LYS A 107 2.25 -5.39 24.32
CA LYS A 107 1.92 -6.44 25.30
C LYS A 107 2.18 -7.87 24.78
N GLY A 108 3.21 -8.04 23.95
CA GLY A 108 3.63 -9.30 23.36
C GLY A 108 2.94 -9.67 22.05
N PHE A 109 2.05 -8.83 21.51
CA PHE A 109 1.31 -9.10 20.27
C PHE A 109 1.69 -8.14 19.15
N TYR A 110 1.82 -8.67 17.93
CA TYR A 110 2.09 -7.89 16.72
C TYR A 110 0.83 -7.29 16.10
N GLU A 111 -0.34 -7.91 16.32
CA GLU A 111 -1.64 -7.53 15.70
C GLU A 111 -2.09 -6.09 16.01
N TYR A 112 -1.59 -5.52 17.10
CA TYR A 112 -1.88 -4.14 17.50
C TYR A 112 -0.75 -3.17 17.16
N GLY A 113 0.24 -3.64 16.41
CA GLY A 113 1.44 -2.92 16.05
C GLY A 113 1.47 -2.52 14.59
N THR A 114 2.68 -2.14 14.17
CA THR A 114 3.05 -2.00 12.77
C THR A 114 3.90 -3.21 12.40
N GLU A 115 3.86 -3.64 11.16
CA GLU A 115 4.78 -4.63 10.63
C GLU A 115 5.33 -4.14 9.30
N GLN A 116 6.65 -4.24 9.16
CA GLN A 116 7.28 -4.07 7.87
C GLN A 116 8.06 -5.33 7.52
N TYR A 117 7.67 -5.94 6.41
CA TYR A 117 8.34 -7.09 5.82
C TYR A 117 9.26 -6.64 4.69
N PHE A 118 10.37 -7.35 4.52
CA PHE A 118 11.37 -7.16 3.48
C PHE A 118 11.65 -8.54 2.87
N SER A 119 11.28 -8.75 1.60
CA SER A 119 11.28 -10.10 1.03
C SER A 119 12.62 -10.51 0.41
N ASP A 120 13.48 -9.55 0.07
CA ASP A 120 14.62 -9.77 -0.81
C ASP A 120 15.68 -8.66 -0.62
N PRO A 121 16.99 -8.94 -0.76
CA PRO A 121 18.02 -7.92 -1.01
C PRO A 121 17.70 -6.87 -2.11
N GLU A 122 16.81 -7.16 -3.05
CA GLU A 122 16.29 -6.24 -4.08
C GLU A 122 15.26 -5.22 -3.56
N CYS A 123 14.99 -5.23 -2.25
CA CYS A 123 14.24 -4.21 -1.52
C CYS A 123 12.73 -4.19 -1.79
N TYR A 124 12.13 -5.32 -2.13
CA TYR A 124 10.67 -5.46 -2.00
C TYR A 124 10.31 -5.37 -0.52
N SER A 125 9.29 -4.56 -0.21
CA SER A 125 8.83 -4.38 1.15
C SER A 125 7.32 -4.22 1.21
N SER A 126 6.73 -4.72 2.28
CA SER A 126 5.32 -4.50 2.61
C SER A 126 5.21 -3.88 4.00
N LEU A 127 4.44 -2.81 4.15
CA LEU A 127 4.15 -2.13 5.41
C LEU A 127 2.65 -2.24 5.70
N ASP A 128 2.31 -2.79 6.86
CA ASP A 128 0.95 -2.82 7.38
C ASP A 128 0.92 -2.13 8.74
N TYR A 129 -0.06 -1.24 8.94
CA TYR A 129 -0.38 -0.74 10.27
C TYR A 129 -1.84 -0.31 10.42
N GLN A 130 -2.33 -0.47 11.65
CA GLN A 130 -3.66 -0.01 12.05
C GLN A 130 -3.56 1.24 12.94
N ILE A 131 -4.37 2.25 12.65
CA ILE A 131 -4.60 3.41 13.52
C ILE A 131 -6.09 3.55 13.74
N GLU A 132 -6.53 3.30 14.98
CA GLU A 132 -7.94 3.33 15.36
C GLU A 132 -8.80 2.43 14.43
N SER A 133 -9.66 3.05 13.62
CA SER A 133 -10.57 2.38 12.68
C SER A 133 -10.02 2.30 11.25
N MET A 134 -8.78 2.76 11.04
CA MET A 134 -8.10 2.73 9.75
C MET A 134 -7.04 1.64 9.73
N THR A 135 -7.02 0.87 8.65
CA THR A 135 -5.91 -0.05 8.32
C THR A 135 -5.26 0.41 7.03
N TYR A 136 -3.93 0.40 6.99
CA TYR A 136 -3.15 0.82 5.83
C TYR A 136 -2.21 -0.28 5.38
N PHE A 137 -2.15 -0.48 4.07
CA PHE A 137 -1.17 -1.35 3.44
C PHE A 137 -0.40 -0.58 2.38
N TYR A 138 0.90 -0.83 2.32
CA TYR A 138 1.77 -0.29 1.31
C TYR A 138 2.73 -1.38 0.84
N ASP A 139 2.89 -1.51 -0.47
CA ASP A 139 3.90 -2.40 -1.05
C ASP A 139 4.87 -1.59 -1.91
N TRP A 140 6.13 -1.98 -1.86
CA TRP A 140 7.22 -1.46 -2.67
C TRP A 140 7.81 -2.60 -3.49
N GLU A 141 7.99 -2.36 -4.79
CA GLU A 141 8.76 -3.24 -5.68
C GLU A 141 10.22 -2.81 -5.80
N SER A 142 10.54 -1.59 -5.36
CA SER A 142 11.91 -1.10 -5.22
C SER A 142 11.97 -0.06 -4.11
N PRO A 143 13.16 0.34 -3.63
CA PRO A 143 13.26 1.29 -2.54
C PRO A 143 12.50 2.58 -2.80
N GLU A 144 12.40 3.07 -4.03
CA GLU A 144 11.82 4.39 -4.31
C GLU A 144 10.38 4.37 -4.84
N ILE A 145 9.84 3.20 -5.17
CA ILE A 145 8.59 3.06 -5.92
C ILE A 145 7.60 2.23 -5.11
N ILE A 146 6.53 2.88 -4.66
CA ILE A 146 5.33 2.22 -4.13
C ILE A 146 4.64 1.57 -5.32
N SER A 147 4.37 0.26 -5.25
CA SER A 147 3.59 -0.48 -6.25
C SER A 147 2.11 -0.54 -5.87
N HIS A 148 1.79 -0.53 -4.58
CA HIS A 148 0.42 -0.61 -4.08
C HIS A 148 0.23 0.19 -2.80
N TYR A 149 -0.93 0.85 -2.71
CA TYR A 149 -1.44 1.52 -1.51
C TYR A 149 -2.87 1.05 -1.26
N SER A 150 -3.20 0.72 -0.02
CA SER A 150 -4.57 0.48 0.42
C SER A 150 -4.85 1.22 1.72
N ALA A 151 -6.02 1.83 1.80
CA ALA A 151 -6.59 2.38 3.03
C ALA A 151 -8.00 1.84 3.22
N ILE A 152 -8.26 1.28 4.39
CA ILE A 152 -9.54 0.65 4.74
C ILE A 152 -10.08 1.33 5.99
N TYR A 153 -11.32 1.79 5.93
CA TYR A 153 -12.05 2.28 7.09
C TYR A 153 -13.15 1.29 7.46
N ASP A 154 -12.91 0.57 8.56
CA ASP A 154 -13.73 -0.57 8.97
C ASP A 154 -15.20 -0.25 9.30
N PRO A 155 -15.54 0.87 9.97
CA PRO A 155 -16.91 1.13 10.42
C PRO A 155 -17.94 1.23 9.30
N SER A 156 -17.59 1.83 8.16
CA SER A 156 -18.45 1.90 6.97
C SER A 156 -18.00 0.99 5.83
N LYS A 157 -16.94 0.18 6.05
CA LYS A 157 -16.36 -0.71 5.05
C LYS A 157 -15.94 0.05 3.78
N GLU A 158 -15.46 1.27 3.95
CA GLU A 158 -14.85 2.04 2.87
C GLU A 158 -13.45 1.50 2.59
N MET A 159 -13.09 1.42 1.32
CA MET A 159 -11.75 1.05 0.88
C MET A 159 -11.32 1.90 -0.31
N LEU A 160 -10.07 2.32 -0.31
CA LEU A 160 -9.38 2.94 -1.43
C LEU A 160 -8.09 2.17 -1.70
N GLN A 161 -7.94 1.63 -2.91
CA GLN A 161 -6.68 1.05 -3.37
C GLN A 161 -6.14 1.77 -4.59
N LEU A 162 -4.83 1.97 -4.62
CA LEU A 162 -4.10 2.56 -5.73
C LEU A 162 -2.98 1.61 -6.13
N TYR A 163 -2.93 1.25 -7.40
CA TYR A 163 -1.87 0.43 -7.98
C TYR A 163 -1.05 1.27 -8.94
N PHE A 164 0.27 1.21 -8.80
CA PHE A 164 1.23 2.03 -9.53
C PHE A 164 2.05 1.17 -10.50
N ASN A 165 2.67 1.83 -11.48
CA ASN A 165 3.66 1.23 -12.35
C ASN A 165 5.10 1.59 -11.88
N ASP A 166 6.09 1.08 -12.61
CA ASP A 166 7.52 1.30 -12.38
C ASP A 166 7.97 2.77 -12.55
N GLU A 167 7.12 3.64 -13.09
CA GLU A 167 7.35 5.09 -13.18
C GLU A 167 6.74 5.86 -11.99
N GLY A 168 6.04 5.16 -11.10
CA GLY A 168 5.31 5.75 -9.97
C GLY A 168 3.98 6.39 -10.37
N GLU A 169 3.45 6.08 -11.55
CA GLU A 169 2.14 6.56 -12.00
C GLU A 169 1.05 5.51 -11.73
N ILE A 170 -0.13 5.97 -11.36
CA ILE A 170 -1.31 5.12 -11.11
C ILE A 170 -1.75 4.41 -12.40
N ARG A 171 -2.07 3.12 -12.27
CA ARG A 171 -2.65 2.26 -13.31
C ARG A 171 -4.08 1.84 -12.99
N ILE A 172 -4.38 1.62 -11.72
CA ILE A 172 -5.70 1.17 -11.25
C ILE A 172 -6.05 1.97 -9.99
N ILE A 173 -7.29 2.44 -9.93
CA ILE A 173 -7.89 3.05 -8.74
C ILE A 173 -9.09 2.21 -8.39
N GLU A 174 -9.18 1.75 -7.16
CA GLU A 174 -10.33 1.02 -6.66
C GLU A 174 -10.96 1.79 -5.51
N PHE A 175 -12.28 1.98 -5.60
CA PHE A 175 -13.10 2.42 -4.48
C PHE A 175 -14.11 1.33 -4.13
N SER A 176 -14.22 1.01 -2.86
CA SER A 176 -15.28 0.14 -2.34
C SER A 176 -16.06 0.81 -1.21
N GLY A 177 -17.40 0.73 -1.26
CA GLY A 177 -18.32 1.32 -0.27
C GLY A 177 -18.42 2.85 -0.32
N GLY A 178 -17.28 3.54 -0.27
CA GLY A 178 -17.16 5.00 -0.19
C GLY A 178 -15.71 5.45 -0.04
N TYR A 179 -15.52 6.74 0.26
CA TYR A 179 -14.17 7.32 0.37
C TYR A 179 -14.05 8.48 1.37
N LYS A 180 -15.17 9.00 1.87
CA LYS A 180 -15.20 10.27 2.62
C LYS A 180 -14.51 10.11 3.97
N SER A 181 -14.79 9.03 4.69
CA SER A 181 -14.14 8.76 5.96
C SER A 181 -12.64 8.53 5.76
N ILE A 182 -12.23 7.84 4.71
CA ILE A 182 -10.80 7.66 4.38
C ILE A 182 -10.11 9.01 4.19
N PHE A 183 -10.66 9.90 3.36
CA PHE A 183 -10.09 11.22 3.10
C PHE A 183 -10.01 12.08 4.38
N GLU A 184 -11.06 12.07 5.18
CA GLU A 184 -11.10 12.77 6.47
C GLU A 184 -10.01 12.25 7.41
N GLN A 185 -9.88 10.94 7.59
CA GLN A 185 -8.85 10.35 8.46
C GLN A 185 -7.43 10.63 7.94
N ASN A 186 -7.20 10.48 6.63
CA ASN A 186 -5.91 10.76 6.01
C ASN A 186 -5.48 12.23 6.16
N SER A 187 -6.44 13.17 6.17
CA SER A 187 -6.13 14.59 6.37
C SER A 187 -5.49 14.87 7.74
N LEU A 188 -5.85 14.06 8.75
CA LEU A 188 -5.42 14.15 10.14
C LEU A 188 -4.11 13.39 10.43
N LEU A 189 -3.59 12.63 9.47
CA LEU A 189 -2.36 11.83 9.62
C LEU A 189 -1.16 12.53 8.94
N PRO A 190 -0.39 13.36 9.67
CA PRO A 190 0.74 14.08 9.09
C PRO A 190 1.91 13.16 8.69
N GLN A 191 1.95 11.94 9.23
CA GLN A 191 3.05 10.99 9.01
C GLN A 191 2.69 9.79 8.12
N ALA A 192 1.65 9.86 7.28
CA ALA A 192 1.36 8.78 6.32
C ALA A 192 2.45 8.67 5.24
N ALA A 193 2.77 7.45 4.78
CA ALA A 193 3.76 7.23 3.71
C ALA A 193 3.31 7.82 2.38
N LEU A 194 2.01 7.67 2.10
CA LEU A 194 1.33 8.32 1.00
C LEU A 194 0.12 9.08 1.57
N LYS A 195 0.15 10.41 1.47
CA LYS A 195 -0.96 11.24 1.93
C LYS A 195 -2.00 11.40 0.82
N ILE A 196 -3.04 10.57 0.86
CA ILE A 196 -4.18 10.63 -0.06
C ILE A 196 -5.43 11.09 0.71
N ASP A 197 -5.59 12.41 0.84
CA ASP A 197 -6.70 13.03 1.59
C ASP A 197 -7.76 13.68 0.68
N CYS A 198 -7.56 13.62 -0.63
CA CYS A 198 -8.47 14.18 -1.62
C CYS A 198 -8.19 13.66 -3.03
N PHE A 199 -9.12 13.88 -3.96
CA PHE A 199 -8.94 13.54 -5.37
C PHE A 199 -7.76 14.29 -6.03
N SER A 200 -7.44 15.52 -5.60
CA SER A 200 -6.26 16.23 -6.13
C SER A 200 -4.95 15.60 -5.69
N ALA A 201 -4.92 14.94 -4.53
CA ALA A 201 -3.76 14.15 -4.11
C ALA A 201 -3.58 12.92 -5.02
N ILE A 202 -4.67 12.23 -5.37
CA ILE A 202 -4.66 11.12 -6.34
C ILE A 202 -4.17 11.61 -7.70
N ALA A 203 -4.73 12.73 -8.19
CA ALA A 203 -4.41 13.31 -9.50
C ALA A 203 -2.91 13.62 -9.69
N HIS A 204 -2.16 13.85 -8.60
CA HIS A 204 -0.71 14.08 -8.67
C HIS A 204 0.07 12.87 -9.22
N PHE A 205 -0.48 11.67 -9.07
CA PHE A 205 0.14 10.42 -9.52
C PHE A 205 -0.48 9.89 -10.81
N ILE A 206 -1.42 10.62 -11.42
CA ILE A 206 -2.05 10.22 -12.68
C ILE A 206 -1.13 10.61 -13.83
N GLY A 207 -0.64 9.60 -14.54
CA GLY A 207 0.18 9.76 -15.74
C GLY A 207 -0.61 10.12 -16.99
N LYS A 208 0.06 10.03 -18.14
CA LYS A 208 -0.59 10.22 -19.46
C LYS A 208 -1.24 8.96 -19.99
N THR A 209 -0.81 7.82 -19.49
CA THR A 209 -1.27 6.52 -19.97
C THR A 209 -2.65 6.18 -19.44
N PRO A 210 -3.45 5.39 -20.18
CA PRO A 210 -4.77 5.01 -19.72
C PRO A 210 -4.75 4.22 -18.40
N ILE A 211 -5.77 4.45 -17.57
CA ILE A 211 -5.96 3.81 -16.27
C ILE A 211 -7.31 3.11 -16.18
N LYS A 212 -7.43 2.22 -15.19
CA LYS A 212 -8.69 1.56 -14.80
C LYS A 212 -9.26 2.19 -13.53
N LEU A 213 -10.58 2.34 -13.49
CA LEU A 213 -11.34 2.73 -12.31
C LEU A 213 -12.27 1.59 -11.91
N GLU A 214 -12.11 1.06 -10.71
CA GLU A 214 -12.91 -0.04 -10.16
C GLU A 214 -13.82 0.48 -9.06
N LEU A 215 -15.10 0.16 -9.15
CA LEU A 215 -16.15 0.66 -8.25
C LEU A 215 -16.97 -0.51 -7.72
N SER A 216 -16.83 -0.79 -6.43
CA SER A 216 -17.45 -1.93 -5.76
C SER A 216 -18.33 -1.45 -4.61
N SER A 217 -19.55 -1.95 -4.48
CA SER A 217 -20.45 -1.57 -3.36
C SER A 217 -20.66 -0.04 -3.13
N CYS A 218 -20.36 0.82 -4.11
CA CYS A 218 -20.59 2.27 -4.00
C CYS A 218 -22.04 2.61 -4.32
N ASP A 219 -22.65 3.49 -3.53
CA ASP A 219 -23.97 4.02 -3.87
C ASP A 219 -23.93 4.97 -5.08
N LYS A 220 -25.12 5.31 -5.60
CA LYS A 220 -25.25 6.19 -6.78
C LYS A 220 -24.58 7.55 -6.56
N SER A 221 -24.80 8.18 -5.40
CA SER A 221 -24.22 9.49 -5.08
C SER A 221 -22.69 9.47 -5.06
N THR A 222 -22.13 8.45 -4.41
CA THR A 222 -20.69 8.24 -4.29
C THR A 222 -20.06 7.99 -5.66
N THR A 223 -20.71 7.16 -6.47
CA THR A 223 -20.29 6.90 -7.86
C THR A 223 -20.27 8.19 -8.68
N ILE A 224 -21.32 9.01 -8.61
CA ILE A 224 -21.37 10.31 -9.30
C ILE A 224 -20.21 11.20 -8.87
N GLU A 225 -19.98 11.35 -7.57
CA GLU A 225 -18.89 12.19 -7.05
C GLU A 225 -17.52 11.72 -7.53
N ILE A 226 -17.24 10.41 -7.51
CA ILE A 226 -15.98 9.83 -8.00
C ILE A 226 -15.81 10.09 -9.50
N LEU A 227 -16.83 9.81 -10.32
CA LEU A 227 -16.77 10.02 -11.77
C LEU A 227 -16.57 11.50 -12.12
N GLN A 228 -17.21 12.41 -11.37
CA GLN A 228 -17.05 13.86 -11.55
C GLN A 228 -15.62 14.30 -11.23
N ALA A 229 -15.05 13.82 -10.13
CA ALA A 229 -13.68 14.12 -9.77
C ALA A 229 -12.67 13.57 -10.78
N ALA A 230 -12.98 12.40 -11.37
CA ALA A 230 -12.11 11.70 -12.30
C ALA A 230 -12.33 12.06 -13.77
N GLN A 231 -13.23 13.01 -14.09
CA GLN A 231 -13.65 13.32 -15.46
C GLN A 231 -12.51 13.71 -16.42
N HIS A 232 -11.40 14.23 -15.88
CA HIS A 232 -10.23 14.66 -16.65
C HIS A 232 -9.08 13.66 -16.65
N TRP A 233 -9.24 12.53 -15.94
CA TRP A 233 -8.24 11.48 -15.90
C TRP A 233 -8.35 10.61 -17.15
N PRO A 234 -7.26 9.98 -17.61
CA PRO A 234 -7.26 9.11 -18.77
C PRO A 234 -7.88 7.73 -18.43
N ILE A 235 -9.09 7.69 -17.87
CA ILE A 235 -9.78 6.43 -17.56
C ILE A 235 -10.28 5.81 -18.86
N SER A 236 -9.68 4.69 -19.28
CA SER A 236 -10.13 3.93 -20.45
C SER A 236 -11.15 2.85 -20.11
N GLN A 237 -11.14 2.38 -18.87
CA GLN A 237 -12.00 1.29 -18.43
C GLN A 237 -12.58 1.58 -17.05
N VAL A 238 -13.89 1.40 -16.92
CA VAL A 238 -14.57 1.37 -15.62
C VAL A 238 -15.00 -0.07 -15.34
N PHE A 239 -14.66 -0.57 -14.15
CA PHE A 239 -15.08 -1.88 -13.69
C PHE A 239 -16.14 -1.74 -12.58
N PHE A 240 -17.17 -2.59 -12.66
CA PHE A 240 -18.12 -2.80 -11.57
C PHE A 240 -18.11 -4.27 -11.19
N GLU A 241 -18.10 -4.59 -9.90
CA GLU A 241 -18.31 -5.98 -9.47
C GLU A 241 -19.64 -6.53 -10.01
N GLU A 242 -20.70 -5.73 -9.84
CA GLU A 242 -22.01 -6.00 -10.41
C GLU A 242 -22.52 -4.79 -11.17
N ILE A 243 -22.87 -4.97 -12.44
CA ILE A 243 -23.48 -3.89 -13.21
C ILE A 243 -25.00 -3.93 -13.09
N THR A 244 -25.57 -2.83 -12.65
CA THR A 244 -27.01 -2.57 -12.54
C THR A 244 -27.44 -1.46 -13.51
N MET A 245 -28.74 -1.30 -13.72
CA MET A 245 -29.27 -0.14 -14.45
C MET A 245 -28.87 1.20 -13.81
N SER A 246 -28.79 1.26 -12.47
CA SER A 246 -28.37 2.46 -11.74
C SER A 246 -26.93 2.86 -12.08
N ASN A 247 -26.02 1.88 -12.27
CA ASN A 247 -24.65 2.17 -12.70
C ASN A 247 -24.63 2.76 -14.11
N LEU A 248 -25.39 2.21 -15.05
CA LEU A 248 -25.50 2.71 -16.43
C LEU A 248 -26.10 4.13 -16.49
N GLU A 249 -27.14 4.40 -15.70
CA GLU A 249 -27.72 5.74 -15.56
C GLU A 249 -26.70 6.74 -15.01
N THR A 250 -25.89 6.31 -14.05
CA THR A 250 -24.87 7.16 -13.45
C THR A 250 -23.76 7.53 -14.45
N LEU A 251 -23.29 6.56 -15.24
CA LEU A 251 -22.32 6.81 -16.33
C LEU A 251 -22.88 7.77 -17.39
N LYS A 252 -24.18 7.70 -17.66
CA LYS A 252 -24.86 8.64 -18.57
C LYS A 252 -24.92 10.06 -18.00
N GLU A 253 -25.14 10.20 -16.69
CA GLU A 253 -25.18 11.51 -16.00
C GLU A 253 -23.81 12.18 -15.97
N VAL A 254 -22.73 11.41 -15.85
CA VAL A 254 -21.34 11.90 -15.78
C VAL A 254 -20.47 11.23 -16.85
N PRO A 255 -20.53 11.69 -18.11
CA PRO A 255 -19.80 11.06 -19.20
C PRO A 255 -18.29 11.30 -19.07
N ILE A 256 -17.53 10.22 -18.88
CA ILE A 256 -16.06 10.25 -18.94
C ILE A 256 -15.62 10.00 -20.38
N THR A 257 -15.18 11.06 -21.05
CA THR A 257 -14.89 11.05 -22.50
C THR A 257 -13.81 10.06 -22.95
N ALA A 258 -12.91 9.66 -22.06
CA ALA A 258 -11.84 8.71 -22.35
C ALA A 258 -12.27 7.23 -22.21
N VAL A 259 -13.43 6.95 -21.63
CA VAL A 259 -13.87 5.57 -21.37
C VAL A 259 -14.22 4.89 -22.69
N THR A 260 -13.50 3.81 -22.99
CA THR A 260 -13.75 2.97 -24.17
C THR A 260 -14.44 1.66 -23.80
N SER A 261 -14.38 1.26 -22.53
CA SER A 261 -15.01 0.01 -22.07
C SER A 261 -15.56 0.11 -20.65
N VAL A 262 -16.66 -0.59 -20.42
CA VAL A 262 -17.19 -0.92 -19.10
C VAL A 262 -17.10 -2.43 -18.93
N ARG A 263 -16.42 -2.88 -17.87
CA ARG A 263 -16.28 -4.29 -17.54
C ARG A 263 -17.06 -4.60 -16.27
N ALA A 264 -17.65 -5.78 -16.18
CA ALA A 264 -18.24 -6.23 -14.93
C ALA A 264 -18.06 -7.73 -14.72
N PHE A 265 -18.01 -8.16 -13.46
CA PHE A 265 -17.97 -9.59 -13.16
C PHE A 265 -19.31 -10.25 -13.50
N ARG A 266 -20.42 -9.64 -13.08
CA ARG A 266 -21.78 -10.15 -13.38
C ARG A 266 -22.80 -9.02 -13.57
N LEU A 267 -23.95 -9.41 -14.12
CA LEU A 267 -25.14 -8.56 -14.19
C LEU A 267 -25.95 -8.71 -12.88
N ASN A 268 -26.55 -7.63 -12.39
CA ASN A 268 -27.50 -7.68 -11.29
C ASN A 268 -28.82 -6.98 -11.66
N ALA A 269 -29.92 -7.72 -11.55
CA ALA A 269 -31.28 -7.28 -11.90
C ALA A 269 -31.38 -6.67 -13.32
N LEU A 270 -30.53 -7.12 -14.24
CA LEU A 270 -30.41 -6.64 -15.62
C LEU A 270 -30.05 -7.82 -16.53
N THR A 271 -30.68 -7.94 -17.70
CA THR A 271 -30.24 -8.91 -18.72
C THR A 271 -29.15 -8.31 -19.61
N LEU A 272 -28.35 -9.17 -20.26
CA LEU A 272 -27.34 -8.69 -21.22
C LEU A 272 -27.99 -7.89 -22.36
N GLU A 273 -29.15 -8.33 -22.86
CA GLU A 273 -29.91 -7.61 -23.90
C GLU A 273 -30.31 -6.19 -23.43
N GLN A 274 -30.83 -6.06 -22.21
CA GLN A 274 -31.19 -4.76 -21.64
C GLN A 274 -29.96 -3.85 -21.49
N CYS A 275 -28.84 -4.42 -21.05
CA CYS A 275 -27.57 -3.72 -20.88
C CYS A 275 -27.04 -3.19 -22.24
N LEU A 276 -26.99 -4.06 -23.25
CA LEU A 276 -26.53 -3.71 -24.60
C LEU A 276 -27.47 -2.72 -25.29
N ALA A 277 -28.80 -2.88 -25.14
CA ALA A 277 -29.77 -1.93 -25.69
C ALA A 277 -29.61 -0.53 -25.07
N TYR A 278 -29.38 -0.45 -23.75
CA TYR A 278 -29.11 0.82 -23.07
C TYR A 278 -27.81 1.47 -23.57
N ARG A 279 -26.74 0.67 -23.70
CA ARG A 279 -25.45 1.09 -24.27
C ARG A 279 -25.62 1.65 -25.66
N ASP A 280 -26.28 0.93 -26.56
CA ASP A 280 -26.48 1.34 -27.94
C ASP A 280 -27.23 2.67 -28.04
N MET A 281 -28.16 2.93 -27.11
CA MET A 281 -28.94 4.17 -27.05
C MET A 281 -28.15 5.36 -26.50
N HIS A 282 -27.26 5.16 -25.53
CA HIS A 282 -26.68 6.25 -24.76
C HIS A 282 -25.17 6.44 -24.94
N PHE A 283 -24.43 5.37 -25.20
CA PHE A 283 -22.98 5.40 -25.37
C PHE A 283 -22.52 4.28 -26.34
N PRO A 284 -22.90 4.36 -27.63
CA PRO A 284 -22.67 3.31 -28.63
C PRO A 284 -21.19 3.02 -28.93
N HIS A 285 -20.29 3.88 -28.48
CA HIS A 285 -18.84 3.74 -28.65
C HIS A 285 -18.18 2.95 -27.51
N ILE A 286 -18.89 2.69 -26.42
CA ILE A 286 -18.37 1.95 -25.27
C ILE A 286 -18.60 0.45 -25.47
N GLU A 287 -17.56 -0.34 -25.25
CA GLU A 287 -17.65 -1.79 -25.18
C GLU A 287 -18.13 -2.23 -23.80
N ILE A 288 -19.06 -3.19 -23.72
CA ILE A 288 -19.47 -3.82 -22.46
C ILE A 288 -18.94 -5.24 -22.42
N LEU A 289 -18.14 -5.55 -21.40
CA LEU A 289 -17.51 -6.85 -21.18
C LEU A 289 -18.03 -7.45 -19.87
N ILE A 290 -18.63 -8.64 -19.93
CA ILE A 290 -19.12 -9.36 -18.75
C ILE A 290 -18.29 -10.64 -18.59
N ASP A 291 -17.60 -10.79 -17.46
CA ASP A 291 -16.66 -11.90 -17.24
C ASP A 291 -17.38 -13.21 -16.91
N ASN A 292 -18.51 -13.14 -16.20
CA ASN A 292 -19.33 -14.30 -15.86
C ASN A 292 -20.77 -14.07 -16.35
N ILE A 293 -21.05 -14.57 -17.56
CA ILE A 293 -22.41 -14.72 -18.06
C ILE A 293 -22.83 -16.12 -17.64
N ASP A 294 -23.58 -16.23 -16.54
CA ASP A 294 -24.32 -17.46 -16.27
C ASP A 294 -25.32 -17.64 -17.43
N ASP A 295 -25.10 -18.65 -18.27
CA ASP A 295 -26.04 -19.11 -19.32
C ASP A 295 -27.32 -19.70 -18.70
#